data_AF-A0A3D4FSE8-F1
#
_entry.id   AF-A0A3D4FSE8-F1
#
_cell.length_a   1.000
_cell.length_b   1.000
_cell.length_c   1.000
_cell.angle_alpha   90.00
_cell.angle_beta   90.00
_cell.angle_gamma   90.00
#
_symmetry.space_group_name_H-M   'P 1'
#
loop_
_entity.id
_entity.type
_entity.pdbx_description
1 polymer ?
#
loop_
_entity_poly.entity_id
_entity_poly.type
_entity_poly.pdbx_seq_one_letter_code
_entity_poly.pdbx_strand_id
1 'polypeptide(L)'
;MVFSSHVFVFYFLPLTLLLYYIAPQRSRHLVLTLLSYLFYGWANPLFVLLLAFSTLVDYFCGLAMVGSGPAWVARLLGAKTLATRWSQPLTRLRGPQHSQRERVALIVSICTNLGLLGFFKYFNFGVESYDTALTALGLDHLRLDTALRITLPLGISFYTFQSMSYTIDIYRGQAT
;
A
#
# COMPACT_ATOMS: atom_id res chain seq x y z
N MET A 1 -12.47 -9.50 -5.74
CA MET A 1 -12.73 -10.06 -7.09
C MET A 1 -11.40 -10.37 -7.75
N VAL A 2 -11.33 -11.31 -8.69
CA VAL A 2 -10.08 -11.72 -9.36
C VAL A 2 -9.98 -11.05 -10.74
N PHE A 3 -8.78 -10.66 -11.19
CA PHE A 3 -8.57 -10.00 -12.49
C PHE A 3 -9.06 -10.81 -13.69
N SER A 4 -9.02 -12.15 -13.61
CA SER A 4 -9.51 -13.05 -14.66
C SER A 4 -11.03 -13.28 -14.62
N SER A 5 -11.75 -12.69 -13.66
CA SER A 5 -13.18 -12.91 -13.52
C SER A 5 -13.99 -12.12 -14.56
N HIS A 6 -15.10 -12.71 -15.02
CA HIS A 6 -16.03 -12.07 -15.94
C HIS A 6 -16.62 -10.78 -15.33
N VAL A 7 -16.87 -10.80 -14.01
CA VAL A 7 -17.31 -9.64 -13.24
C VAL A 7 -16.31 -8.48 -13.34
N PHE A 8 -15.01 -8.78 -13.25
CA PHE A 8 -13.98 -7.75 -13.36
C PHE A 8 -13.94 -7.15 -14.78
N VAL A 9 -13.84 -7.99 -15.81
CA VAL A 9 -13.62 -7.55 -17.19
C VAL A 9 -14.84 -6.84 -17.78
N PHE A 10 -16.05 -7.35 -17.56
CA PHE A 10 -17.25 -6.84 -18.22
C PHE A 10 -18.04 -5.82 -17.40
N TYR A 11 -17.88 -5.79 -16.07
CA TYR A 11 -18.64 -4.86 -15.22
C TYR A 11 -17.73 -3.86 -14.52
N PHE A 12 -16.76 -4.35 -13.73
CA PHE A 12 -15.96 -3.47 -12.89
C PHE A 12 -15.04 -2.55 -13.69
N LEU A 13 -14.35 -3.06 -14.71
CA LEU A 13 -13.42 -2.28 -15.52
C LEU A 13 -14.16 -1.22 -16.37
N PRO A 14 -15.23 -1.54 -17.12
CA PRO A 14 -15.99 -0.54 -17.86
C PRO A 14 -16.60 0.52 -16.94
N LEU A 15 -17.14 0.11 -15.78
CA LEU A 15 -17.65 1.03 -14.77
C LEU A 15 -16.56 1.96 -14.24
N THR A 16 -15.38 1.42 -13.93
CA THR A 16 -14.25 2.21 -13.42
C THR A 16 -13.78 3.24 -14.43
N LEU A 17 -13.67 2.86 -15.70
CA LEU A 17 -13.30 3.77 -16.77
C LEU A 17 -14.37 4.84 -16.99
N LEU A 18 -15.65 4.46 -17.00
CA LEU A 18 -16.76 5.40 -17.14
C LEU A 18 -16.75 6.42 -16.00
N LEU A 19 -16.62 5.98 -14.75
CA LEU A 19 -16.52 6.87 -13.60
C LEU A 19 -15.28 7.76 -13.66
N TYR A 20 -14.14 7.22 -14.10
CA TYR A 20 -12.91 7.99 -14.28
C TYR A 20 -13.07 9.12 -15.32
N TYR A 21 -13.71 8.84 -16.45
CA TYR A 21 -13.92 9.84 -17.51
C TYR A 21 -14.99 10.88 -17.18
N ILE A 22 -16.03 10.50 -16.43
CA ILE A 22 -17.06 11.43 -15.96
C ILE A 22 -16.52 12.31 -14.82
N ALA A 23 -15.57 11.81 -14.02
CA ALA A 23 -15.06 12.53 -12.87
C ALA A 23 -14.28 13.80 -13.28
N PRO A 24 -14.57 14.96 -12.63
CA PRO A 24 -13.83 16.18 -12.86
C PRO A 24 -12.35 16.01 -12.50
N GLN A 25 -11.46 16.72 -13.21
CA GLN A 25 -9.99 16.56 -13.15
C GLN A 25 -9.41 16.48 -11.73
N ARG A 26 -10.03 17.18 -10.77
CA ARG A 26 -9.58 17.21 -9.37
C ARG A 26 -9.94 15.95 -8.57
N SER A 27 -11.05 15.27 -8.87
CA SER A 27 -11.51 14.09 -8.11
C SER A 27 -11.10 12.77 -8.73
N ARG A 28 -10.51 12.75 -9.94
CA ARG A 28 -10.10 11.52 -10.63
C ARG A 28 -9.22 10.61 -9.77
N HIS A 29 -8.23 11.18 -9.08
CA HIS A 29 -7.38 10.39 -8.18
C HIS A 29 -8.16 9.82 -7.00
N LEU A 30 -9.10 10.59 -6.42
CA LEU A 30 -9.96 10.08 -5.33
C LEU A 30 -10.87 8.95 -5.82
N VAL A 31 -11.47 9.10 -7.01
CA VAL A 31 -12.33 8.07 -7.62
C VAL A 31 -11.53 6.79 -7.86
N LEU A 32 -10.32 6.89 -8.42
CA LEU A 32 -9.44 5.75 -8.62
C LEU A 32 -9.03 5.09 -7.29
N THR A 33 -8.72 5.87 -6.26
CA THR A 33 -8.37 5.33 -4.94
C THR A 33 -9.55 4.60 -4.32
N LEU A 34 -10.75 5.20 -4.32
CA LEU A 34 -11.96 4.57 -3.78
C LEU A 34 -12.32 3.29 -4.51
N LEU A 35 -12.26 3.29 -5.85
CA LEU A 35 -12.52 2.10 -6.66
C LEU A 35 -11.47 1.01 -6.44
N SER A 36 -10.19 1.37 -6.27
CA SER A 36 -9.13 0.42 -5.94
C SER A 36 -9.34 -0.21 -4.57
N TYR A 37 -9.74 0.57 -3.57
CA TYR A 37 -10.08 0.07 -2.24
C TYR A 37 -11.32 -0.83 -2.26
N LEU A 38 -12.34 -0.48 -3.06
CA LEU A 38 -13.53 -1.31 -3.26
C LEU A 38 -13.18 -2.63 -3.96
N PHE A 39 -12.27 -2.61 -4.93
CA PHE A 39 -11.78 -3.82 -5.61
C PHE A 39 -11.10 -4.80 -4.65
N TYR A 40 -10.20 -4.28 -3.82
CA TYR A 40 -9.52 -5.09 -2.80
C TYR A 40 -10.47 -5.54 -1.70
N GLY A 41 -11.38 -4.67 -1.25
CA GLY A 41 -12.38 -4.98 -0.22
C GLY A 41 -13.40 -6.01 -0.63
N TRP A 42 -13.70 -6.12 -1.92
CA TRP A 42 -14.54 -7.20 -2.44
C TRP A 42 -13.97 -8.59 -2.13
N ALA A 43 -12.65 -8.75 -2.14
CA ALA A 43 -12.04 -10.05 -1.84
C ALA A 43 -12.11 -10.35 -0.34
N ASN A 44 -11.64 -9.40 0.49
CA ASN A 44 -11.79 -9.45 1.93
C ASN A 44 -11.66 -8.03 2.50
N PRO A 45 -12.65 -7.54 3.26
CA PRO A 45 -12.63 -6.18 3.81
C PRO A 45 -11.46 -5.95 4.79
N LEU A 46 -10.94 -6.98 5.45
CA LEU A 46 -9.79 -6.84 6.35
C LEU A 46 -8.51 -6.41 5.60
N PHE A 47 -8.36 -6.80 4.34
CA PHE A 47 -7.19 -6.39 3.55
C PHE A 47 -7.23 -4.91 3.18
N VAL A 48 -8.42 -4.31 3.14
CA VAL A 48 -8.54 -2.85 2.94
C VAL A 48 -7.93 -2.12 4.12
N LEU A 49 -8.20 -2.57 5.35
CA LEU A 49 -7.61 -1.98 6.55
C LEU A 49 -6.10 -2.15 6.58
N LEU A 50 -5.62 -3.31 6.14
CA LEU A 50 -4.19 -3.61 6.08
C LEU A 50 -3.47 -2.80 4.98
N LEU A 51 -4.08 -2.64 3.81
CA LEU A 51 -3.58 -1.74 2.76
C LEU A 51 -3.63 -0.29 3.20
N ALA A 52 -4.70 0.15 3.86
CA ALA A 52 -4.80 1.48 4.46
C ALA A 52 -3.66 1.71 5.44
N PHE A 53 -3.42 0.76 6.34
CA PHE A 53 -2.32 0.83 7.29
C PHE A 53 -0.95 0.93 6.59
N SER A 54 -0.68 0.10 5.59
CA SER A 54 0.56 0.16 4.79
C SER A 54 0.70 1.51 4.09
N THR A 55 -0.34 2.00 3.40
CA THR A 55 -0.28 3.33 2.75
C THR A 55 -0.04 4.46 3.74
N LEU A 56 -0.59 4.37 4.95
CA LEU A 56 -0.37 5.37 6.00
C LEU A 56 1.09 5.33 6.47
N VAL A 57 1.65 4.15 6.73
CA VAL A 57 3.06 4.01 7.10
C VAL A 57 3.96 4.60 6.02
N ASP A 58 3.71 4.26 4.75
CA ASP A 58 4.50 4.77 3.62
C ASP A 58 4.35 6.29 3.46
N TYR A 59 3.14 6.82 3.64
CA TYR A 59 2.88 8.26 3.63
C TYR A 59 3.64 9.00 4.74
N PHE A 60 3.61 8.50 5.97
CA PHE A 60 4.32 9.11 7.09
C PHE A 60 5.84 8.98 6.95
N CYS A 61 6.33 7.86 6.42
CA CYS A 61 7.76 7.67 6.13
C CYS A 61 8.22 8.65 5.04
N GLY A 62 7.45 8.79 3.96
CA GLY A 62 7.71 9.80 2.92
C GLY A 62 7.69 11.23 3.47
N LEU A 63 6.72 11.56 4.33
CA LEU A 63 6.64 12.86 4.99
C LEU A 63 7.85 13.13 5.90
N ALA A 64 8.27 12.13 6.68
CA ALA A 64 9.44 12.19 7.53
C ALA A 64 10.74 12.37 6.71
N MET A 65 10.80 11.78 5.51
CA MET A 65 11.91 11.99 4.58
C MET A 65 11.92 13.42 4.04
N VAL A 66 10.79 13.94 3.57
CA VAL A 66 10.73 15.31 3.03
C VAL A 66 10.91 16.36 4.14
N GLY A 67 10.59 16.03 5.39
CA GLY A 67 10.78 16.91 6.55
C GLY A 67 9.88 18.16 6.51
N SER A 68 8.82 18.15 5.71
CA SER A 68 7.81 19.21 5.65
C SER A 68 6.46 18.66 6.08
N GLY A 69 5.69 19.45 6.84
CA GLY A 69 4.36 19.03 7.29
C GLY A 69 3.38 18.84 6.12
N PRO A 70 2.23 18.17 6.35
CA PRO A 70 1.30 17.82 5.28
C PRO A 70 0.78 19.07 4.55
N ALA A 71 0.87 19.09 3.22
CA ALA A 71 0.42 20.23 2.41
C ALA A 71 -1.04 20.61 2.66
N TRP A 72 -1.89 19.61 2.92
CA TRP A 72 -3.31 19.84 3.19
C TRP A 72 -3.51 20.59 4.51
N VAL A 73 -2.69 20.35 5.53
CA VAL A 73 -2.71 21.09 6.80
C VAL A 73 -2.25 22.53 6.59
N ALA A 74 -1.18 22.74 5.82
CA ALA A 74 -0.72 24.09 5.48
C ALA A 74 -1.77 24.89 4.69
N ARG A 75 -2.50 24.24 3.78
CA ARG A 75 -3.63 24.82 3.05
C ARG A 75 -4.81 25.14 3.96
N LEU A 76 -5.14 24.25 4.90
CA LEU A 76 -6.22 24.46 5.87
C LEU A 76 -5.93 25.64 6.82
N LEU A 77 -4.66 25.79 7.21
CA LEU A 77 -4.18 26.88 8.08
C LEU A 77 -3.89 28.20 7.33
N GLY A 78 -4.17 28.29 6.03
CA GLY A 78 -3.98 29.52 5.24
C GLY A 78 -2.50 29.92 5.01
N ALA A 79 -1.55 29.06 5.34
CA ALA A 79 -0.11 29.34 5.24
C ALA A 79 0.38 29.19 3.79
N LYS A 80 0.19 30.24 2.98
CA LYS A 80 0.58 30.27 1.56
C LYS A 80 2.07 29.95 1.32
N THR A 81 2.96 30.33 2.22
CA THR A 81 4.42 30.10 2.15
C THR A 81 4.85 28.64 2.28
N LEU A 82 4.12 27.84 3.07
CA LEU A 82 4.35 26.39 3.19
C LEU A 82 3.79 25.63 1.99
N ALA A 83 2.70 26.12 1.39
CA ALA A 83 2.11 25.53 0.20
C ALA A 83 3.01 25.67 -1.04
N THR A 84 3.77 26.77 -1.19
CA THR A 84 4.71 26.96 -2.31
C THR A 84 5.91 26.01 -2.27
N ARG A 85 6.30 25.51 -1.10
CA ARG A 85 7.36 24.49 -0.99
C ARG A 85 6.95 23.15 -1.60
N TRP A 86 5.67 22.79 -1.50
CA TRP A 86 5.12 21.54 -2.06
C TRP A 86 4.89 21.60 -3.58
N SER A 87 4.96 22.78 -4.20
CA SER A 87 4.83 22.94 -5.66
C SER A 87 6.15 22.84 -6.43
N GLN A 88 7.30 22.76 -5.74
CA GLN A 88 8.59 22.57 -6.39
C GLN A 88 8.89 21.08 -6.51
N PRO A 89 9.40 20.60 -7.67
CA PRO A 89 9.82 19.22 -7.81
C PRO A 89 10.94 18.94 -6.79
N LEU A 90 10.81 17.81 -6.07
CA LEU A 90 11.71 17.40 -4.98
C LEU A 90 13.19 17.33 -5.41
N THR A 91 13.43 17.28 -6.72
CA THR A 91 14.74 17.25 -7.39
C THR A 91 15.64 18.47 -7.11
N ARG A 92 15.13 19.60 -6.59
CA ARG A 92 15.94 20.84 -6.43
C ARG A 92 16.44 21.14 -5.01
N LEU A 93 16.09 20.38 -3.98
CA LEU A 93 16.31 20.83 -2.59
C LEU A 93 17.36 20.07 -1.77
N ARG A 94 17.97 18.96 -2.23
CA ARG A 94 18.91 18.19 -1.40
C ARG A 94 20.25 17.87 -2.07
N GLY A 95 21.32 18.25 -1.38
CA GLY A 95 22.68 17.74 -1.60
C GLY A 95 22.88 16.33 -1.01
N PRO A 96 24.07 15.74 -1.15
CA PRO A 96 24.37 14.33 -0.83
C PRO A 96 24.30 13.93 0.66
N GLN A 97 23.92 14.83 1.57
CA GLN A 97 23.80 14.53 3.00
C GLN A 97 22.40 14.05 3.36
N HIS A 98 22.23 12.73 3.36
CA HIS A 98 21.04 12.06 3.92
C HIS A 98 21.08 12.07 5.45
N SER A 99 20.00 12.55 6.08
CA SER A 99 19.85 12.49 7.54
C SER A 99 19.63 11.06 8.02
N GLN A 100 20.08 10.72 9.25
CA GLN A 100 19.76 9.43 9.87
C GLN A 100 18.26 9.15 9.92
N ARG A 101 17.43 10.20 10.09
CA ARG A 101 15.97 10.09 10.10
C ARG A 101 15.40 9.60 8.77
N GLU A 102 15.96 10.05 7.64
CA GLU A 102 15.54 9.62 6.30
C GLU A 102 15.86 8.14 6.07
N ARG A 103 17.04 7.71 6.52
CA ARG A 103 17.47 6.30 6.43
C ARG A 103 16.56 5.41 7.27
N VAL A 104 16.26 5.81 8.50
CA VAL A 104 15.36 5.05 9.38
C VAL A 104 13.95 4.99 8.77
N ALA A 105 13.41 6.10 8.26
CA ALA A 105 12.11 6.11 7.60
C ALA A 105 12.06 5.17 6.38
N LEU A 106 13.14 5.11 5.60
CA LEU A 106 13.23 4.20 4.45
C LEU A 106 13.24 2.75 4.90
N ILE A 107 14.08 2.42 5.88
CA ILE A 107 14.18 1.06 6.42
C ILE A 107 12.84 0.62 6.98
N VAL A 108 12.15 1.48 7.75
CA VAL A 108 10.83 1.16 8.31
C VAL A 108 9.82 0.88 7.21
N SER A 109 9.67 1.75 6.20
CA SER A 109 8.75 1.54 5.07
C SER A 109 9.05 0.24 4.31
N ILE A 110 10.33 -0.03 4.01
CA ILE A 110 10.75 -1.26 3.33
C ILE A 110 10.44 -2.49 4.18
N CYS A 111 10.82 -2.49 5.45
CA CYS A 111 10.59 -3.60 6.38
C CYS A 111 9.09 -3.88 6.55
N THR A 112 8.25 -2.86 6.67
CA THR A 112 6.79 -3.03 6.75
C THR A 112 6.24 -3.65 5.46
N ASN A 113 6.65 -3.14 4.29
CA ASN A 113 6.20 -3.64 3.00
C ASN A 113 6.66 -5.09 2.73
N LEU A 114 7.94 -5.41 2.97
CA LEU A 114 8.46 -6.77 2.84
C LEU A 114 7.86 -7.72 3.88
N GLY A 115 7.64 -7.25 5.12
CA GLY A 115 7.00 -8.04 6.16
C GLY A 115 5.58 -8.43 5.79
N LEU A 116 4.80 -7.48 5.26
CA LEU A 116 3.46 -7.72 4.75
C LEU A 116 3.49 -8.74 3.59
N LEU A 117 4.38 -8.55 2.62
CA LEU A 117 4.52 -9.45 1.48
C LEU A 117 4.93 -10.87 1.92
N GLY A 118 5.92 -10.96 2.82
CA GLY A 118 6.42 -12.22 3.35
C GLY A 118 5.36 -12.96 4.15
N PHE A 119 4.65 -12.26 5.04
CA PHE A 119 3.51 -12.80 5.78
C PHE A 119 2.51 -13.42 4.80
N PHE A 120 1.95 -12.64 3.88
CA PHE A 120 0.92 -13.18 2.98
C PHE A 120 1.42 -14.32 2.10
N LYS A 121 2.63 -14.21 1.57
CA LYS A 121 3.19 -15.21 0.65
C LYS A 121 3.49 -16.54 1.32
N TYR A 122 3.95 -16.54 2.57
CA TYR A 122 4.40 -17.74 3.27
C TYR A 122 3.45 -18.21 4.37
N PHE A 123 2.41 -17.44 4.71
CA PHE A 123 1.48 -17.80 5.79
C PHE A 123 0.81 -19.15 5.56
N ASN A 124 0.25 -19.38 4.36
CA ASN A 124 -0.40 -20.64 4.04
C ASN A 124 0.57 -21.82 4.10
N PHE A 125 1.81 -21.65 3.61
CA PHE A 125 2.85 -22.67 3.74
C PHE A 125 3.20 -22.98 5.20
N GLY A 126 3.25 -21.95 6.07
CA GLY A 126 3.48 -22.11 7.50
C GLY A 126 2.36 -22.87 8.20
N VAL A 127 1.10 -22.55 7.88
CA VAL A 127 -0.08 -23.27 8.40
C VAL A 127 -0.06 -24.73 7.94
N GLU A 128 0.17 -25.00 6.66
CA GLU A 128 0.25 -26.36 6.12
C GLU A 128 1.38 -27.18 6.77
N SER A 129 2.54 -26.56 7.00
CA SER A 129 3.66 -27.19 7.70
C SER A 129 3.33 -27.52 9.15
N TYR A 130 2.66 -26.61 9.85
CA TYR A 130 2.21 -26.80 11.23
C TYR A 130 1.17 -27.94 11.33
N ASP A 131 0.18 -27.94 10.44
CA ASP A 131 -0.86 -28.97 10.42
C ASP A 131 -0.27 -30.36 10.07
N THR A 132 0.71 -30.42 9.18
CA THR A 132 1.44 -31.67 8.88
C THR A 132 2.19 -32.20 10.11
N ALA A 133 2.85 -31.32 10.87
CA ALA A 133 3.56 -31.69 12.08
C ALA A 133 2.62 -32.19 13.19
N LEU A 134 1.46 -31.55 13.38
CA LEU A 134 0.45 -32.00 14.34
C LEU A 134 -0.18 -33.34 13.96
N THR A 135 -0.41 -33.56 12.65
CA THR A 135 -0.92 -34.84 12.13
C THR A 135 0.08 -35.96 12.41
N ALA A 136 1.39 -35.70 12.27
CA ALA A 136 2.43 -36.67 12.61
C ALA A 136 2.50 -36.99 14.11
N LEU A 137 2.03 -36.07 14.97
CA LEU A 137 1.95 -36.25 16.43
C LEU A 137 0.60 -36.86 16.90
N GLY A 138 -0.33 -37.15 15.98
CA GLY A 138 -1.65 -37.72 16.29
C GLY A 138 -2.64 -36.76 16.96
N LEU A 139 -2.38 -35.45 16.90
CA LEU A 139 -3.20 -34.39 17.52
C LEU A 139 -4.14 -33.73 16.49
N ASP A 140 -5.02 -34.53 15.89
CA ASP A 140 -5.90 -34.12 14.79
C ASP A 140 -6.94 -33.03 15.16
N HIS A 141 -7.15 -32.81 16.45
CA HIS A 141 -8.15 -31.89 17.01
C HIS A 141 -7.66 -30.44 17.11
N LEU A 142 -6.37 -30.17 16.87
CA LEU A 142 -5.77 -28.82 16.94
C LEU A 142 -5.44 -28.21 15.56
N ARG A 143 -5.99 -28.77 14.48
CA ARG A 143 -5.71 -28.32 13.11
C ARG A 143 -6.18 -26.87 12.88
N LEU A 144 -5.28 -26.04 12.35
CA LEU A 144 -5.54 -24.64 12.03
C LEU A 144 -6.18 -24.45 10.63
N ASP A 145 -6.15 -25.49 9.79
CA ASP A 145 -6.70 -25.55 8.42
C ASP A 145 -8.16 -25.07 8.32
N THR A 146 -9.02 -25.39 9.29
CA THR A 146 -10.46 -25.08 9.24
C THR A 146 -10.75 -23.59 9.39
N ALA A 147 -9.82 -22.79 9.94
CA ALA A 147 -10.07 -21.38 10.27
C ALA A 147 -9.18 -20.38 9.51
N LEU A 148 -8.00 -20.77 9.01
CA LEU A 148 -6.96 -19.81 8.60
C LEU A 148 -6.43 -19.98 7.16
N ARG A 149 -7.23 -20.51 6.22
CA ARG A 149 -6.87 -20.41 4.79
C ARG A 149 -7.11 -18.99 4.27
N ILE A 150 -6.06 -18.17 4.30
CA ILE A 150 -6.08 -16.82 3.77
C ILE A 150 -5.98 -16.90 2.24
N THR A 151 -7.09 -16.59 1.56
CA THR A 151 -7.06 -16.39 0.10
C THR A 151 -6.31 -15.09 -0.19
N LEU A 152 -5.12 -15.22 -0.77
CA LEU A 152 -4.28 -14.06 -1.11
C LEU A 152 -5.01 -13.14 -2.09
N PRO A 153 -5.05 -11.83 -1.83
CA PRO A 153 -5.45 -10.86 -2.84
C PRO A 153 -4.45 -10.88 -3.98
N LEU A 154 -4.97 -11.18 -5.15
CA LEU A 154 -4.22 -11.10 -6.38
C LEU A 154 -3.75 -9.65 -6.56
N GLY A 155 -2.43 -9.42 -6.55
CA GLY A 155 -1.84 -8.10 -6.79
C GLY A 155 -1.13 -7.41 -5.63
N ILE A 156 -1.11 -7.98 -4.40
CA ILE A 156 -0.38 -7.37 -3.26
C ILE A 156 1.10 -7.16 -3.62
N SER A 157 1.75 -8.15 -4.24
CA SER A 157 3.16 -8.04 -4.62
C SER A 157 3.42 -6.82 -5.50
N PHE A 158 2.56 -6.59 -6.50
CA PHE A 158 2.70 -5.44 -7.41
C PHE A 158 2.55 -4.12 -6.66
N TYR A 159 1.50 -4.01 -5.83
CA TYR A 159 1.27 -2.84 -4.99
C TYR A 159 2.46 -2.58 -4.05
N THR A 160 2.95 -3.61 -3.36
CA THR A 160 4.07 -3.50 -2.42
C THR A 160 5.35 -3.06 -3.12
N PHE A 161 5.68 -3.63 -4.29
CA PHE A 161 6.85 -3.21 -5.06
C PHE A 161 6.72 -1.78 -5.59
N GLN A 162 5.53 -1.37 -6.03
CA GLN A 162 5.29 -0.01 -6.50
C GLN A 162 5.38 1.00 -5.36
N SER A 163 4.83 0.69 -4.18
CA SER A 163 4.95 1.54 -2.99
C SER A 163 6.42 1.68 -2.55
N MET A 164 7.15 0.56 -2.52
CA MET A 164 8.57 0.55 -2.19
C MET A 164 9.40 1.35 -3.20
N SER A 165 9.12 1.22 -4.50
CA SER A 165 9.78 2.04 -5.53
C SER A 165 9.56 3.53 -5.28
N TYR A 166 8.31 3.92 -5.00
CA TYR A 166 7.97 5.31 -4.70
C TYR A 166 8.74 5.85 -3.48
N THR A 167 8.79 5.11 -2.38
CA THR A 167 9.53 5.53 -1.18
C THR A 167 11.04 5.61 -1.45
N ILE A 168 11.60 4.70 -2.25
CA ILE A 168 13.00 4.74 -2.68
C ILE A 168 13.27 5.97 -3.55
N ASP A 169 12.37 6.29 -4.47
CA ASP A 169 12.49 7.45 -5.36
C ASP A 169 12.43 8.77 -4.58
N ILE A 170 11.60 8.83 -3.52
CA ILE A 170 11.61 9.95 -2.56
C ILE A 170 12.96 10.04 -1.87
N TYR A 171 13.48 8.93 -1.35
CA TYR A 171 14.77 8.92 -0.66
C TYR A 171 15.92 9.35 -1.58
N ARG A 172 15.87 8.97 -2.86
CA ARG A 172 16.84 9.36 -3.90
C ARG A 172 16.64 10.79 -4.42
N GLY A 173 15.54 11.46 -4.07
CA GLY A 173 15.17 12.76 -4.62
C GLY A 173 14.81 12.72 -6.11
N GLN A 174 14.46 11.54 -6.64
CA GLN A 174 14.09 11.28 -8.03
C GLN A 174 12.59 11.15 -8.24
N ALA A 175 11.79 11.28 -7.18
CA ALA A 175 10.33 11.34 -7.24
C ALA A 175 9.90 12.45 -8.20
N THR A 176 9.48 12.03 -9.40
CA THR A 176 9.07 12.88 -10.52
C THR A 176 7.55 13.00 -10.59
#